data_AF-A0A917QT93-F1
#
_entry.id   AF-A0A917QT93-F1
#
_cell.length_a   1.000
_cell.length_b   1.000
_cell.length_c   1.000
_cell.angle_alpha   90.00
_cell.angle_beta   90.00
_cell.angle_gamma   90.00
#
_symmetry.space_group_name_H-M   'P 1'
#
loop_
_entity.id
_entity.type
_entity.pdbx_description
1 polymer ?
#
loop_
_entity_poly.entity_id
_entity_poly.type
_entity_poly.pdbx_seq_one_letter_code
_entity_poly.pdbx_strand_id
1 'polypeptide(L)'
;MEHNETRVEATGFAPSVASALTRATRIAAENGRTWAGVEDLLVALLTAQPVTPLEMHWEKEELGALTFAELVALAKSIVPGTTAADGAPAASATVAFSATGPESDAFTEQVARA
;
A
#
# COMPACT_ATOMS: atom_id res chain seq x y z
N MET A 1 -28.00 9.10 -10.69
CA MET A 1 -27.43 7.81 -11.15
C MET A 1 -26.88 7.12 -9.92
N GLU A 2 -27.01 5.80 -9.83
CA GLU A 2 -26.29 5.03 -8.81
C GLU A 2 -24.80 5.06 -9.14
N HIS A 3 -23.97 5.21 -8.11
CA HIS A 3 -22.51 5.23 -8.22
C HIS A 3 -21.95 4.01 -7.51
N ASN A 4 -20.87 3.44 -8.04
CA ASN A 4 -20.15 2.40 -7.34
C ASN A 4 -19.39 2.99 -6.16
N GLU A 5 -19.38 2.27 -5.05
CA GLU A 5 -18.57 2.59 -3.87
C GLU A 5 -17.85 1.33 -3.39
N THR A 6 -16.60 1.49 -2.95
CA THR A 6 -15.81 0.42 -2.35
C THR A 6 -15.33 0.88 -0.98
N ARG A 7 -15.40 -0.01 0.01
CA ARG A 7 -14.94 0.23 1.37
C ARG A 7 -14.01 -0.89 1.82
N VAL A 8 -12.95 -0.49 2.51
CA VAL A 8 -11.97 -1.41 3.09
C VAL A 8 -11.83 -1.10 4.58
N GLU A 9 -11.92 -2.13 5.41
CA GLU A 9 -11.62 -2.07 6.83
C GLU A 9 -10.43 -2.98 7.13
N ALA A 10 -9.41 -2.42 7.79
CA ALA A 10 -8.13 -3.08 7.96
C ALA A 10 -7.76 -3.12 9.45
N THR A 11 -7.39 -4.29 9.97
CA THR A 11 -7.03 -4.49 11.38
C THR A 11 -5.62 -5.06 11.50
N GLY A 12 -4.86 -4.64 12.51
CA GLY A 12 -3.52 -5.19 12.80
C GLY A 12 -2.38 -4.66 11.92
N PHE A 13 -2.66 -3.69 11.04
CA PHE A 13 -1.63 -3.03 10.24
C PHE A 13 -0.83 -2.01 11.06
N ALA A 14 0.45 -1.84 10.69
CA ALA A 14 1.31 -0.82 11.29
C ALA A 14 0.79 0.60 10.96
N PRO A 15 1.00 1.61 11.84
CA PRO A 15 0.60 3.00 11.59
C PRO A 15 1.18 3.61 10.31
N SER A 16 2.32 3.11 9.84
CA SER A 16 2.94 3.51 8.57
C SER A 16 2.06 3.17 7.36
N VAL A 17 1.28 2.08 7.41
CA VAL A 17 0.34 1.70 6.35
C VAL A 17 -0.82 2.69 6.28
N ALA A 18 -1.40 3.06 7.43
CA ALA A 18 -2.46 4.08 7.49
C ALA A 18 -1.97 5.44 6.96
N SER A 19 -0.73 5.81 7.28
CA SER A 19 -0.09 7.01 6.74
C SER A 19 0.08 6.95 5.22
N ALA A 20 0.49 5.80 4.68
CA ALA A 20 0.64 5.60 3.24
C ALA A 20 -0.70 5.70 2.50
N LEU A 21 -1.76 5.06 3.02
CA LEU A 21 -3.11 5.15 2.47
C LEU A 21 -3.64 6.59 2.49
N THR A 22 -3.42 7.33 3.59
CA THR A 22 -3.81 8.74 3.71
C THR A 22 -3.07 9.62 2.70
N ARG A 23 -1.79 9.34 2.44
CA ARG A 23 -1.03 10.07 1.42
C ARG A 23 -1.51 9.72 0.01
N ALA A 24 -1.82 8.45 -0.27
CA ALA A 24 -2.35 8.01 -1.56
C ALA A 24 -3.69 8.70 -1.89
N THR A 25 -4.61 8.80 -0.93
CA THR A 25 -5.89 9.50 -1.14
C THR A 25 -5.69 10.99 -1.41
N ARG A 26 -4.72 11.63 -0.74
CA ARG A 26 -4.34 13.02 -1.03
C ARG A 26 -3.78 13.18 -2.45
N ILE A 27 -2.87 12.31 -2.88
CA ILE A 27 -2.30 12.35 -4.24
C ILE A 27 -3.41 12.19 -5.29
N ALA A 28 -4.35 11.26 -5.08
CA ALA A 28 -5.49 11.08 -5.97
C ALA A 28 -6.34 12.37 -6.06
N ALA A 29 -6.65 12.98 -4.92
CA ALA A 29 -7.42 14.21 -4.85
C ALA A 29 -6.70 15.40 -5.52
N GLU A 30 -5.39 15.53 -5.33
CA GLU A 30 -4.55 16.53 -6.01
C GLU A 30 -4.56 16.38 -7.53
N ASN A 31 -4.80 15.16 -8.03
CA ASN A 31 -5.00 14.85 -9.45
C ASN A 31 -6.47 14.90 -9.91
N GLY A 32 -7.37 15.45 -9.09
CA GLY A 32 -8.79 15.61 -9.42
C GLY A 32 -9.59 14.31 -9.46
N ARG A 33 -9.07 13.22 -8.87
CA ARG A 33 -9.76 11.93 -8.77
C ARG A 33 -10.43 11.75 -7.42
N THR A 34 -11.55 11.04 -7.42
CA THR A 34 -12.32 10.67 -6.22
C THR A 34 -11.97 9.27 -5.70
N TRP A 35 -10.99 8.60 -6.31
CA TRP A 35 -10.56 7.24 -5.97
C TRP A 35 -9.03 7.17 -6.01
N ALA A 36 -8.45 6.43 -5.07
CA ALA A 36 -7.02 6.15 -5.03
C ALA A 36 -6.72 4.78 -5.63
N GLY A 37 -5.70 4.71 -6.47
CA GLY A 37 -5.21 3.49 -7.12
C GLY A 37 -3.91 2.97 -6.50
N VAL A 38 -3.41 1.88 -7.08
CA VAL A 38 -2.10 1.31 -6.70
C VAL A 38 -0.95 2.25 -7.07
N GLU A 39 -1.13 3.08 -8.10
CA GLU A 39 -0.19 4.09 -8.56
C GLU A 39 -0.01 5.20 -7.51
N ASP A 40 -1.11 5.64 -6.89
CA ASP A 40 -1.08 6.61 -5.80
C ASP A 40 -0.38 6.05 -4.58
N LEU A 41 -0.63 4.78 -4.27
CA LEU A 41 0.03 4.09 -3.17
C LEU A 41 1.52 3.94 -3.45
N LEU A 42 1.93 3.59 -4.67
CA LEU A 42 3.33 3.51 -5.06
C LEU A 42 4.03 4.87 -4.88
N VAL A 43 3.44 5.95 -5.39
CA VAL A 43 3.99 7.30 -5.19
C VAL A 43 4.02 7.66 -3.70
N ALA A 44 2.98 7.32 -2.94
CA ALA A 44 2.91 7.59 -1.50
C ALA A 44 3.99 6.86 -0.69
N LEU A 45 4.39 5.66 -1.13
CA LEU A 45 5.47 4.88 -0.54
C LEU A 45 6.84 5.44 -0.90
N LEU A 46 7.04 5.87 -2.15
CA LEU A 46 8.33 6.36 -2.66
C LEU A 46 8.64 7.81 -2.25
N THR A 47 7.62 8.60 -1.91
CA THR A 47 7.77 10.02 -1.57
C THR A 47 7.52 10.33 -0.08
N ALA A 48 7.50 9.29 0.76
CA ALA A 48 7.31 9.49 2.20
C ALA A 48 8.55 10.17 2.82
N GLN A 49 8.33 11.31 3.48
CA GLN A 49 9.39 12.04 4.20
C GLN A 49 9.56 11.55 5.65
N PRO A 50 10.76 11.71 6.26
CA PRO A 50 11.96 12.36 5.71
C PRO A 50 12.77 11.46 4.76
N VAL A 51 12.68 10.14 4.89
CA VAL A 51 13.34 9.17 4.02
C VAL A 51 12.52 7.88 4.03
N THR A 52 12.42 7.19 2.89
CA THR A 52 11.68 5.92 2.81
C THR A 52 12.59 4.73 3.15
N PRO A 53 12.08 3.57 3.61
CA PRO A 53 12.91 2.37 3.77
C PRO A 53 13.61 1.95 2.47
N LEU A 54 12.94 2.15 1.33
CA LEU A 54 13.47 1.86 0.01
C LEU A 54 14.63 2.80 -0.34
N GLU A 55 14.48 4.10 -0.10
CA GLU A 55 15.53 5.12 -0.28
C GLU A 55 16.73 4.84 0.65
N MET A 56 16.49 4.56 1.93
CA MET A 56 17.55 4.19 2.87
C MET A 56 18.36 2.96 2.42
N HIS A 57 17.68 1.92 1.95
CA HIS A 57 18.37 0.70 1.49
C HIS A 57 19.06 0.93 0.14
N TRP A 58 18.46 1.73 -0.74
CA TRP A 58 19.08 2.13 -1.99
C TRP A 58 20.41 2.85 -1.77
N GLU A 59 20.44 3.82 -0.86
CA GLU A 59 21.65 4.56 -0.51
C GLU A 59 22.68 3.66 0.17
N LYS A 60 22.23 2.82 1.12
CA LYS A 60 23.12 1.91 1.86
C LYS A 60 23.82 0.89 0.96
N GLU A 61 23.12 0.38 -0.05
CA GLU A 61 23.66 -0.60 -1.00
C GLU A 61 24.33 0.07 -2.21
N GLU A 62 24.50 1.40 -2.19
CA GLU A 62 25.16 2.21 -3.23
C GLU A 62 24.60 1.96 -4.65
N LEU A 63 23.28 1.78 -4.75
CA LEU A 63 22.64 1.38 -6.00
C LEU A 63 22.59 2.53 -7.02
N GLY A 64 22.82 2.19 -8.29
CA GLY A 64 22.59 3.06 -9.45
C GLY A 64 21.20 2.88 -10.04
N ALA A 65 21.01 3.30 -11.30
CA ALA A 65 19.74 3.04 -12.01
C ALA A 65 19.45 1.54 -12.08
N LEU A 66 18.27 1.12 -11.61
CA LEU A 66 17.86 -0.28 -11.56
C LEU A 66 16.99 -0.65 -12.77
N THR A 67 17.20 -1.86 -13.28
CA THR A 67 16.20 -2.56 -14.08
C THR A 67 14.98 -2.92 -13.22
N PHE A 68 13.86 -3.26 -13.86
CA PHE A 68 12.66 -3.67 -13.13
C PHE A 68 12.89 -4.91 -12.26
N ALA A 69 13.68 -5.87 -12.72
CA ALA A 69 14.00 -7.07 -11.94
C ALA A 69 14.81 -6.75 -10.68
N GLU A 70 15.75 -5.81 -10.78
CA GLU A 70 16.54 -5.35 -9.64
C GLU A 70 15.72 -4.54 -8.64
N LEU A 71 14.79 -3.71 -9.12
CA LEU A 71 13.82 -3.02 -8.26
C LEU A 71 12.97 -4.03 -7.45
N VAL A 72 12.51 -5.10 -8.09
CA VAL A 72 11.78 -6.18 -7.41
C VAL A 72 12.66 -6.88 -6.37
N ALA A 73 13.93 -7.12 -6.68
CA ALA A 73 14.86 -7.73 -5.74
C ALA A 73 15.09 -6.82 -4.50
N LEU A 74 15.29 -5.52 -4.72
CA LEU A 74 15.40 -4.53 -3.65
C LEU A 74 14.13 -4.47 -2.80
N ALA A 75 12.95 -4.41 -3.41
CA ALA A 75 11.67 -4.38 -2.68
C ALA A 75 11.46 -5.63 -1.80
N LYS A 76 11.99 -6.79 -2.22
CA LYS A 76 11.95 -8.01 -1.41
C LYS A 76 12.97 -8.03 -0.27
N SER A 77 14.16 -7.46 -0.47
CA SER A 77 15.23 -7.48 0.54
C SER A 77 14.90 -6.64 1.77
N ILE A 78 14.04 -5.62 1.62
CA ILE A 78 13.62 -4.74 2.71
C ILE A 78 12.49 -5.33 3.59
N VAL A 79 11.85 -6.44 3.18
CA VAL A 79 10.76 -7.05 3.94
C VAL A 79 11.34 -7.61 5.25
N PRO A 80 10.88 -7.14 6.43
CA PRO A 80 11.39 -7.64 7.69
C PRO A 80 11.17 -9.15 7.83
N GLY A 81 12.17 -9.87 8.30
CA GLY A 81 12.04 -11.28 8.70
C GLY A 81 11.20 -11.44 9.98
N THR A 82 11.16 -12.64 10.55
CA THR A 82 10.47 -12.89 11.82
C THR A 82 11.10 -12.08 12.94
N THR A 83 10.40 -11.05 13.44
CA THR A 83 10.77 -10.36 14.66
C THR A 83 10.21 -11.12 15.86
N ALA A 84 11.08 -11.59 16.74
CA ALA A 84 10.69 -12.09 18.06
C ALA A 84 10.80 -10.93 19.06
N ALA A 85 9.75 -10.12 19.26
CA ALA A 85 9.73 -9.14 20.35
C ALA A 85 8.38 -8.45 20.60
N ASP A 86 8.24 -7.98 21.83
CA ASP A 86 7.17 -7.14 22.38
C ASP A 86 6.78 -5.97 21.46
N GLY A 87 5.48 -5.76 21.28
CA GLY A 87 4.91 -4.70 20.43
C GLY A 87 4.44 -5.15 19.05
N ALA A 88 4.68 -6.40 18.66
CA ALA A 88 4.04 -6.99 17.48
C ALA A 88 2.52 -7.15 17.68
N PRO A 89 1.69 -7.00 16.63
CA PRO A 89 0.26 -7.26 16.73
C PRO A 89 -0.02 -8.67 17.28
N ALA A 90 -0.94 -8.77 18.23
CA ALA A 90 -1.32 -10.03 18.87
C ALA A 90 -1.99 -11.02 17.89
N ALA A 91 -2.47 -10.54 16.75
CA ALA A 91 -3.07 -11.32 15.68
C ALA A 91 -2.56 -10.85 14.32
N SER A 92 -2.66 -11.73 13.33
CA SER A 92 -2.35 -11.40 11.93
C SER A 92 -3.20 -10.22 11.44
N ALA A 93 -2.62 -9.40 10.57
CA ALA A 93 -3.36 -8.34 9.92
C ALA A 93 -4.49 -8.91 9.04
N THR A 94 -5.64 -8.25 9.02
CA THR A 94 -6.81 -8.66 8.25
C THR A 94 -7.38 -7.48 7.48
N VAL A 95 -7.97 -7.78 6.32
CA VAL A 95 -8.65 -6.82 5.45
C VAL A 95 -10.05 -7.33 5.16
N ALA A 96 -11.06 -6.54 5.46
CA ALA A 96 -12.43 -6.75 5.05
C ALA A 96 -12.78 -5.78 3.92
N PHE A 97 -13.38 -6.27 2.85
CA PHE A 97 -13.79 -5.50 1.70
C PHE A 97 -15.30 -5.56 1.52
N SER A 98 -15.91 -4.44 1.13
CA SER A 98 -17.28 -4.38 0.64
C SER A 98 -17.39 -3.42 -0.53
N ALA A 99 -18.35 -3.69 -1.41
CA ALA A 99 -18.69 -2.82 -2.53
C ALA A 99 -20.21 -2.69 -2.67
N THR A 100 -20.66 -1.56 -3.19
CA THR A 100 -22.06 -1.29 -3.52
C THR A 100 -22.14 -0.63 -4.90
N GLY A 101 -23.33 -0.70 -5.52
CA GLY A 101 -23.60 -0.14 -6.84
C GLY A 101 -23.59 -1.16 -7.97
N PRO A 102 -23.77 -0.73 -9.24
CA PRO A 102 -23.98 -1.62 -10.38
C PRO A 102 -22.90 -2.68 -10.62
N GLU A 103 -21.65 -2.42 -10.21
CA GLU A 103 -20.50 -3.30 -10.45
C GLU A 103 -20.00 -4.00 -9.17
N SER A 104 -20.77 -3.99 -8.08
CA SER A 104 -20.32 -4.48 -6.76
C SER A 104 -19.85 -5.93 -6.77
N ASP A 105 -20.52 -6.80 -7.52
CA ASP A 105 -20.20 -8.23 -7.59
C ASP A 105 -18.86 -8.45 -8.30
N ALA A 106 -18.63 -7.75 -9.41
CA ALA A 106 -17.37 -7.82 -10.16
C ALA A 106 -16.19 -7.32 -9.31
N PHE A 107 -16.38 -6.23 -8.56
CA PHE A 107 -15.35 -5.69 -7.66
C PHE A 107 -15.04 -6.65 -6.50
N THR A 108 -16.08 -7.26 -5.92
CA THR A 108 -15.92 -8.25 -4.85
C THR A 108 -15.16 -9.49 -5.35
N GLU A 109 -15.49 -9.99 -6.54
CA GLU A 109 -14.79 -11.12 -7.14
C GLU A 109 -13.34 -10.79 -7.51
N GLN A 110 -13.07 -9.56 -7.96
CA GLN A 110 -11.71 -9.09 -8.21
C GLN A 110 -10.87 -9.11 -6.93
N VAL A 111 -11.38 -8.58 -5.82
CA VAL A 111 -10.65 -8.56 -4.53
C VAL A 111 -10.48 -9.97 -3.96
N ALA A 112 -11.47 -10.86 -4.12
CA ALA A 112 -11.39 -12.24 -3.65
C ALA A 112 -10.31 -13.09 -4.37
N ARG A 113 -9.79 -12.62 -5.51
CA ARG A 113 -8.71 -13.26 -6.27
C ARG A 113 -7.30 -12.77 -5.93
N ALA A 114 -7.18 -11.71 -5.15
CA ALA A 114 -5.90 -11.15 -4.72
C ALA A 114 -5.23 -12.05 -3.67
#